data_AF-A0A9C9G3M3-F1
#
_entry.id   AF-A0A9C9G3M3-F1
#
_cell.length_a   1.000
_cell.length_b   1.000
_cell.length_c   1.000
_cell.angle_alpha   90.00
_cell.angle_beta   90.00
_cell.angle_gamma   90.00
#
_symmetry.space_group_name_H-M   'P 1'
#
loop_
_entity.id
_entity.type
_entity.pdbx_description
1 polymer ?
#
loop_
_entity_poly.entity_id
_entity_poly.type
_entity_poly.pdbx_seq_one_letter_code
_entity_poly.pdbx_strand_id
1 'polypeptide(L)' 'MSGRSVPDYPDDDLRELLERPYRIIYRVTEQQIEILTVMHYRQLLPATVSALRVVHKNV' A
#
# COMPACT_ATOMS: atom_id res chain seq x y z
N MET A 1 -11.44 -10.52 -5.66
CA MET A 1 -10.33 -9.73 -5.06
C MET A 1 -10.67 -8.25 -5.26
N SER A 2 -10.78 -7.46 -4.19
CA SER A 2 -11.40 -6.12 -4.22
C SER A 2 -10.45 -4.92 -4.43
N GLY A 3 -9.13 -5.13 -4.47
CA GLY A 3 -8.14 -4.07 -4.70
C GLY A 3 -7.58 -4.03 -6.13
N ARG A 4 -7.27 -2.82 -6.61
CA ARG A 4 -6.68 -2.57 -7.95
C ARG A 4 -5.17 -2.42 -7.86
N SER A 5 -4.43 -2.63 -8.95
CA SER A 5 -2.99 -2.35 -9.01
C SER A 5 -2.69 -0.88 -8.72
N VAL A 6 -1.57 -0.59 -8.08
CA VAL A 6 -1.14 0.79 -7.78
C VAL A 6 -0.44 1.38 -9.01
N PRO A 7 -1.01 2.38 -9.70
CA PRO A 7 -0.44 2.88 -10.97
C PRO A 7 0.97 3.45 -10.84
N ASP A 8 1.30 4.04 -9.68
CA ASP A 8 2.60 4.62 -9.38
C ASP A 8 3.72 3.58 -9.18
N TYR A 9 3.36 2.30 -9.00
CA TYR A 9 4.29 1.19 -8.82
C TYR A 9 3.93 0.02 -9.76
N PRO A 10 4.02 0.22 -11.09
CA PRO A 10 3.51 -0.74 -12.07
C PRO A 10 4.29 -2.06 -12.09
N ASP A 11 5.56 -2.03 -11.70
CA ASP A 11 6.45 -3.19 -11.66
C ASP A 11 6.41 -3.94 -10.32
N ASP A 12 5.65 -3.43 -9.35
CA ASP A 12 5.47 -4.05 -8.05
C ASP A 12 4.10 -4.75 -7.98
N ASP A 13 4.04 -5.94 -7.36
CA ASP A 13 2.78 -6.63 -7.06
C ASP A 13 2.08 -5.98 -5.84
N LEU A 14 1.75 -4.70 -5.99
CA LEU A 14 1.03 -3.90 -5.00
C LEU A 14 -0.39 -3.63 -5.46
N ARG A 15 -1.29 -3.65 -4.48
CA ARG A 15 -2.70 -3.34 -4.64
C ARG A 15 -3.07 -2.19 -3.72
N GLU A 16 -4.00 -1.36 -4.18
CA GLU A 16 -4.68 -0.38 -3.34
C GLU A 16 -6.16 -0.68 -3.22
N LEU A 17 -6.68 -0.43 -2.02
CA LEU A 17 -8.09 -0.29 -1.73
C LEU A 17 -8.35 1.16 -1.30
N LEU A 18 -9.29 1.82 -1.97
CA LEU A 18 -9.69 3.19 -1.65
C LEU A 18 -10.91 3.14 -0.73
N GLU A 19 -10.70 3.38 0.56
CA GLU A 19 -11.75 3.50 1.57
C GLU A 19 -11.72 4.92 2.12
N ARG A 20 -12.61 5.79 1.63
CA ARG A 20 -12.48 7.24 1.83
C ARG A 20 -12.50 7.59 3.33
N PRO A 21 -11.63 8.49 3.82
CA PRO A 21 -10.66 9.30 3.07
C PRO A 21 -9.25 8.68 2.98
N TYR A 22 -9.12 7.38 3.17
CA TYR A 22 -7.86 6.66 3.18
C TYR A 22 -7.66 5.83 1.90
N ARG A 23 -6.41 5.45 1.68
CA ARG A 23 -6.02 4.36 0.80
C ARG A 23 -5.20 3.37 1.62
N ILE A 24 -5.45 2.09 1.39
CA ILE A 24 -4.72 0.98 1.98
C ILE A 24 -3.88 0.38 0.88
N ILE A 25 -2.56 0.37 1.03
CA ILE A 25 -1.65 -0.26 0.07
C ILE A 25 -1.17 -1.57 0.68
N TYR A 26 -1.35 -2.66 -0.06
CA TYR A 26 -1.09 -4.01 0.40
C TYR A 26 -0.56 -4.91 -0.71
N ARG A 27 -0.03 -6.06 -0.34
CA ARG A 27 0.27 -7.17 -1.26
C ARG A 27 -0.32 -8.46 -0.72
N VAL A 28 -0.59 -9.40 -1.62
CA VAL A 28 -1.04 -10.75 -1.26
C VAL A 28 0.14 -11.69 -1.47
N THR A 29 0.57 -12.37 -0.43
CA THR A 29 1.53 -13.47 -0.52
C THR A 29 0.77 -14.81 -0.45
N GLU A 30 1.45 -15.93 -0.60
CA GLU A 30 0.83 -17.25 -0.48
C GLU A 30 0.28 -17.51 0.93
N GLN A 31 0.87 -16.88 1.95
CA GLN A 31 0.57 -17.13 3.36
C GLN A 31 -0.32 -16.06 3.98
N GLN A 32 -0.23 -14.82 3.50
CA GLN A 32 -0.86 -13.69 4.17
C GLN A 32 -1.14 -12.49 3.26
N ILE A 33 -1.87 -11.52 3.80
CA ILE A 33 -1.98 -10.18 3.23
C ILE A 33 -1.09 -9.25 4.04
N GLU A 34 -0.12 -8.62 3.38
CA GLU A 34 0.76 -7.64 4.02
C GLU A 34 0.23 -6.23 3.74
N ILE A 35 -0.17 -5.52 4.79
CA ILE A 35 -0.48 -4.09 4.70
C ILE A 35 0.83 -3.32 4.78
N LEU A 36 1.20 -2.63 3.70
CA LEU A 36 2.41 -1.81 3.67
C LEU A 36 2.18 -0.48 4.36
N THR A 37 1.04 0.17 4.08
CA THR A 37 0.68 1.45 4.69
C THR A 37 -0.81 1.71 4.60
N VAL A 38 -1.29 2.55 5.52
CA VAL A 38 -2.60 3.20 5.48
C VAL A 38 -2.35 4.69 5.51
N MET A 39 -2.80 5.40 4.48
CA MET A 39 -2.50 6.81 4.32
C MET A 39 -3.68 7.58 3.75
N HIS A 40 -3.75 8.88 4.03
CA HIS A 40 -4.84 9.71 3.51
C HIS A 40 -4.70 9.83 1.99
N TYR A 41 -5.79 9.70 1.21
CA TYR A 41 -5.67 9.61 -0.26
C TYR A 41 -5.09 10.87 -0.93
N ARG A 42 -5.10 12.01 -0.23
CA ARG A 42 -4.49 13.27 -0.72
C ARG A 42 -2.99 13.37 -0.48
N GLN A 43 -2.40 12.48 0.32
CA GLN A 43 -0.95 12.43 0.48
C GLN A 43 -0.33 11.86 -0.81
N LEU A 44 0.79 12.46 -1.23
CA LEU A 44 1.56 11.96 -2.36
C LEU A 44 2.17 10.61 -2.00
N LEU A 45 2.19 9.70 -2.97
CA LEU A 45 2.93 8.45 -2.82
C LEU A 45 4.43 8.75 -2.84
N PRO A 46 5.24 8.09 -1.99
CA PRO A 46 6.69 8.16 -2.07
C PRO A 46 7.19 7.70 -3.44
N ALA A 47 8.34 8.21 -3.87
CA ALA A 47 8.93 7.80 -5.15
C ALA A 47 9.36 6.33 -5.20
N THR A 48 9.47 5.64 -4.04
CA THR A 48 9.91 4.24 -3.97
C THR A 48 9.04 3.41 -3.02
N VAL A 49 8.85 2.13 -3.34
CA VAL A 49 8.09 1.19 -2.50
C VAL A 49 8.72 0.98 -1.12
N SER A 50 10.05 1.00 -1.02
CA SER A 50 10.75 0.88 0.27
C SER A 50 10.35 1.97 1.26
N ALA A 51 9.97 3.16 0.78
CA ALA A 51 9.49 4.25 1.62
C ALA A 51 8.02 4.11 2.05
N LEU A 52 7.24 3.21 1.43
CA LEU A 52 5.89 2.87 1.91
C LEU A 52 5.93 2.06 3.19
N ARG A 53 6.99 1.27 3.40
CA ARG A 53 7.20 0.49 4.61
C ARG A 53 7.48 1.46 5.74
N VAL A 54 6.42 1.97 6.37
CA VAL A 54 6.52 2.61 7.66
C VAL A 54 7.07 1.54 8.59
N VAL A 55 8.37 1.67 8.90
CA VAL A 55 9.07 0.83 9.85
C VAL A 55 8.14 0.68 11.05
N HIS A 56 7.83 -0.57 11.40
CA HIS A 56 7.20 -0.94 12.66
C HIS A 56 8.15 -0.51 13.81
N LYS A 57 8.30 0.81 14.00
CA LYS A 57 8.77 1.42 15.23
C LYS A 57 7.50 1.86 15.92
N ASN A 58 6.82 0.92 16.55
CA ASN A 58 6.06 1.12 17.78
C ASN A 58 5.50 -0.22 18.25
N VAL A 59 5.96 -0.57 19.45
CA VAL A 59 5.66 -1.71 20.33
C VAL A 59 6.44 -2.99 20.03
#